data_AF-A0AAD3CXS7-F1
#
_entry.id   AF-A0AAD3CXS7-F1
#
_cell.length_a   1.000
_cell.length_b   1.000
_cell.length_c   1.000
_cell.angle_alpha   90.00
_cell.angle_beta   90.00
_cell.angle_gamma   90.00
#
_symmetry.space_group_name_H-M   'P 1'
#
loop_
_entity.id
_entity.type
_entity.pdbx_description
1 polymer ?
#
loop_
_entity_poly.entity_id
_entity_poly.type
_entity_poly.pdbx_seq_one_letter_code
_entity_poly.pdbx_strand_id
1 'polypeptide(L)'
;MWLRWWRLHRIQSEISKLFGVPEVIGDGHCDGGEYNTEACGFDGGDCNEFNKKYPNCDVNSPERVGDERCNGGEYNTEACGFDGGDCIEFNEKYPNCSAFIVDNIGDGECDGEEYNTEACGFDGGDCTEFNEKYPDCDVDDPDWIGDGQCDGGPYNTEACGFDGGDCIEFNEKYPDCYVDDPDWIGDGECDKWGEYNTEECGFDGGDCAEFNEKYPDCDVDDKYLLGDGKCHGGEYNTEACDFDGGDCAEFNEKYPDCDVNNPYLIGDGECQNYMDKYMTAECGYDGGDCLD
;
A
#
# COMPACT_ATOMS: atom_id res chain seq x y z
N MET A 1 35.11 -27.38 -42.56
CA MET A 1 35.64 -26.63 -41.41
C MET A 1 35.33 -25.18 -41.66
N TRP A 2 34.86 -24.43 -40.67
CA TRP A 2 34.17 -23.13 -40.78
C TRP A 2 32.69 -23.31 -41.22
N LEU A 3 31.75 -22.66 -40.54
CA LEU A 3 30.27 -22.77 -40.65
C LEU A 3 29.54 -23.86 -39.82
N ARG A 4 30.05 -24.22 -38.63
CA ARG A 4 29.25 -24.92 -37.58
C ARG A 4 29.45 -24.39 -36.16
N TRP A 5 29.92 -23.15 -36.01
CA TRP A 5 30.22 -22.55 -34.70
C TRP A 5 29.51 -21.20 -34.43
N TRP A 6 28.56 -20.80 -35.28
CA TRP A 6 27.81 -19.54 -35.14
C TRP A 6 26.30 -19.73 -34.88
N ARG A 7 25.90 -20.94 -34.44
CA ARG A 7 24.49 -21.29 -34.16
C ARG A 7 24.29 -21.96 -32.80
N LEU A 8 25.16 -21.64 -31.84
CA LEU A 8 24.98 -22.00 -30.43
C LEU A 8 25.11 -20.79 -29.47
N HIS A 9 25.46 -19.60 -29.96
CA HIS A 9 25.47 -18.35 -29.18
C HIS A 9 24.24 -17.46 -29.42
N ARG A 10 23.22 -17.95 -30.13
CA ARG A 10 21.95 -17.23 -30.37
C ARG A 10 20.74 -18.04 -29.91
N ILE A 11 20.95 -18.86 -28.87
CA ILE A 11 19.91 -19.58 -28.14
C ILE A 11 19.97 -19.22 -26.64
N GLN A 12 21.06 -18.60 -26.16
CA GLN A 12 21.13 -18.05 -24.80
C GLN A 12 20.40 -16.71 -24.60
N SER A 13 20.03 -15.98 -25.66
CA SER A 13 19.34 -14.68 -25.53
C SER A 13 17.81 -14.75 -25.65
N GLU A 14 17.23 -15.93 -25.84
CA GLU A 14 15.77 -16.11 -26.03
C GLU A 14 15.11 -16.88 -24.87
N ILE A 15 15.89 -17.32 -23.87
CA ILE A 15 15.38 -17.87 -22.59
C ILE A 15 15.52 -16.83 -21.45
N SER A 16 16.35 -15.80 -21.62
CA SER A 16 16.59 -14.74 -20.63
C SER A 16 15.45 -13.71 -20.51
N LYS A 17 14.27 -14.00 -21.08
CA LYS A 17 13.12 -13.10 -21.14
C LYS A 17 11.90 -13.61 -20.37
N LEU A 18 12.06 -14.64 -19.56
CA LEU A 18 10.93 -15.18 -18.81
C LEU A 18 10.92 -14.76 -17.32
N PHE A 19 12.01 -14.72 -16.55
CA PHE A 19 11.93 -14.33 -15.12
C PHE A 19 13.26 -13.84 -14.50
N GLY A 20 13.73 -12.62 -14.79
CA GLY A 20 14.90 -12.03 -14.13
C GLY A 20 15.82 -11.29 -15.10
N VAL A 21 16.12 -10.02 -14.82
CA VAL A 21 16.83 -9.13 -15.73
C VAL A 21 18.31 -9.56 -15.83
N PRO A 22 18.85 -9.87 -17.03
CA PRO A 22 20.25 -10.32 -17.19
C PRO A 22 21.33 -9.31 -16.79
N GLU A 23 20.94 -8.07 -16.43
CA GLU A 23 21.87 -7.02 -15.99
C GLU A 23 22.23 -7.14 -14.51
N VAL A 24 21.42 -7.85 -13.72
CA VAL A 24 21.65 -8.06 -12.28
C VAL A 24 22.47 -9.34 -12.08
N ILE A 25 22.14 -10.42 -12.79
CA ILE A 25 22.81 -11.71 -12.60
C ILE A 25 24.29 -11.68 -13.05
N GLY A 26 25.21 -11.84 -12.10
CA GLY A 26 26.64 -11.96 -12.37
C GLY A 26 27.30 -10.63 -12.72
N ASP A 27 26.83 -9.53 -12.13
CA ASP A 27 27.29 -8.16 -12.39
C ASP A 27 28.53 -7.74 -11.56
N GLY A 28 28.98 -8.60 -10.65
CA GLY A 28 30.08 -8.38 -9.71
C GLY A 28 29.65 -7.93 -8.32
N HIS A 29 28.36 -7.70 -8.10
CA HIS A 29 27.71 -7.54 -6.80
C HIS A 29 27.02 -8.85 -6.41
N CYS A 30 26.71 -9.01 -5.12
CA CYS A 30 25.95 -10.18 -4.67
C CYS A 30 24.51 -9.73 -4.43
N ASP A 31 23.66 -9.94 -5.41
CA ASP A 31 22.23 -9.67 -5.36
C ASP A 31 21.50 -10.82 -4.69
N GLY A 32 20.83 -10.52 -3.59
CA GLY A 32 20.16 -11.49 -2.72
C GLY A 32 18.81 -11.98 -3.25
N GLY A 33 18.01 -12.58 -2.35
CA GLY A 33 16.63 -12.99 -2.61
C GLY A 33 16.46 -13.85 -3.88
N GLU A 34 15.71 -13.33 -4.85
CA GLU A 34 15.40 -14.07 -6.09
C GLU A 34 16.62 -14.35 -7.00
N TYR A 35 17.69 -13.57 -6.86
CA TYR A 35 18.92 -13.71 -7.66
C TYR A 35 19.93 -14.68 -7.00
N ASN A 36 19.92 -14.79 -5.67
CA ASN A 36 20.79 -15.68 -4.91
C ASN A 36 20.24 -17.11 -4.76
N THR A 37 19.81 -17.72 -5.86
CA THR A 37 19.26 -19.08 -5.87
C THR A 37 20.11 -20.06 -6.68
N GLU A 38 20.00 -21.37 -6.44
CA GLU A 38 20.69 -22.39 -7.25
C GLU A 38 20.33 -22.28 -8.75
N ALA A 39 19.08 -21.88 -9.07
CA ALA A 39 18.60 -21.70 -10.43
C ALA A 39 19.32 -20.53 -11.16
N CYS A 40 19.61 -19.47 -10.42
CA CYS A 40 20.34 -18.29 -10.90
C CYS A 40 21.87 -18.46 -10.77
N GLY A 41 22.34 -19.59 -10.25
CA GLY A 41 23.75 -19.87 -10.02
C GLY A 41 24.35 -19.07 -8.86
N PHE A 42 23.53 -18.70 -7.87
CA PHE A 42 23.88 -17.78 -6.78
C PHE A 42 24.41 -16.45 -7.34
N ASP A 43 23.51 -15.79 -8.06
CA ASP A 43 23.80 -14.54 -8.75
C ASP A 43 25.02 -14.64 -9.70
N GLY A 44 24.96 -15.57 -10.66
CA GLY A 44 26.07 -15.80 -11.59
C GLY A 44 27.39 -16.27 -10.92
N GLY A 45 27.34 -16.54 -9.62
CA GLY A 45 28.45 -16.93 -8.76
C GLY A 45 29.00 -15.82 -7.87
N ASP A 46 28.46 -14.61 -7.92
CA ASP A 46 28.94 -13.47 -7.14
C ASP A 46 28.59 -13.61 -5.65
N CYS A 47 27.51 -14.32 -5.32
CA CYS A 47 27.13 -14.65 -3.94
C CYS A 47 27.83 -15.88 -3.33
N ASN A 48 28.76 -16.54 -4.05
CA ASN A 48 29.39 -17.76 -3.55
C ASN A 48 30.17 -17.57 -2.23
N GLU A 49 30.87 -16.44 -2.07
CA GLU A 49 31.62 -16.16 -0.84
C GLU A 49 30.68 -15.87 0.33
N PHE A 50 29.62 -15.11 0.09
CA PHE A 50 28.56 -14.82 1.05
C PHE A 50 27.89 -16.12 1.53
N ASN A 51 27.41 -16.96 0.60
CA ASN A 51 26.74 -18.23 0.93
C ASN A 51 27.68 -19.23 1.62
N LYS A 52 28.99 -19.11 1.43
CA LYS A 52 29.95 -19.92 2.18
C LYS A 52 30.07 -19.47 3.64
N LYS A 53 29.98 -18.16 3.89
CA LYS A 53 30.05 -17.58 5.24
C LYS A 53 28.72 -17.73 5.97
N TYR A 54 27.60 -17.53 5.27
CA TYR A 54 26.24 -17.57 5.82
C TYR A 54 25.32 -18.48 4.97
N PRO A 55 25.46 -19.82 5.07
CA PRO A 55 24.81 -20.75 4.14
C PRO A 55 23.27 -20.76 4.15
N ASN A 56 22.66 -20.23 5.20
CA ASN A 56 21.21 -20.21 5.37
C ASN A 56 20.68 -18.78 5.59
N CYS A 57 21.50 -17.75 5.34
CA CYS A 57 21.08 -16.36 5.43
C CYS A 57 20.38 -15.98 4.13
N ASP A 58 19.08 -15.77 4.22
CA ASP A 58 18.23 -15.36 3.10
C ASP A 58 17.86 -13.89 3.31
N VAL A 59 18.51 -13.02 2.54
CA VAL A 59 18.35 -11.57 2.59
C VAL A 59 18.43 -11.02 1.18
N ASN A 60 17.76 -9.88 0.93
CA ASN A 60 17.77 -9.24 -0.39
C ASN A 60 19.06 -8.46 -0.68
N SER A 61 19.71 -7.93 0.36
CA SER A 61 20.95 -7.14 0.24
C SER A 61 22.10 -7.74 1.07
N PRO A 62 22.73 -8.83 0.62
CA PRO A 62 23.85 -9.50 1.29
C PRO A 62 24.99 -8.60 1.77
N GLU A 63 25.22 -7.48 1.10
CA GLU A 63 26.22 -6.47 1.44
C GLU A 63 25.96 -5.74 2.75
N ARG A 64 24.72 -5.76 3.25
CA ARG A 64 24.36 -5.21 4.57
C ARG A 64 24.81 -6.13 5.71
N VAL A 65 25.09 -7.41 5.44
CA VAL A 65 25.51 -8.35 6.48
C VAL A 65 26.94 -8.11 6.94
N GLY A 66 27.09 -7.54 8.13
CA GLY A 66 28.40 -7.18 8.69
C GLY A 66 28.92 -5.83 8.18
N ASP A 67 28.02 -4.85 8.00
CA ASP A 67 28.32 -3.50 7.48
C ASP A 67 28.61 -2.45 8.57
N GLU A 68 28.87 -2.90 9.80
CA GLU A 68 29.08 -2.11 11.02
C GLU A 68 27.81 -1.40 11.54
N ARG A 69 26.63 -1.72 10.98
CA ARG A 69 25.33 -1.30 11.52
C ARG A 69 24.56 -2.54 11.92
N CYS A 70 23.70 -2.42 12.93
CA CYS A 70 22.80 -3.51 13.26
C CYS A 70 21.54 -3.41 12.39
N ASN A 71 21.47 -4.20 11.33
CA ASN A 71 20.29 -4.34 10.48
C ASN A 71 19.34 -5.38 11.12
N GLY A 72 18.11 -4.97 11.43
CA GLY A 72 17.09 -5.83 12.06
C GLY A 72 16.45 -6.85 11.12
N GLY A 73 15.31 -7.42 11.54
CA GLY A 73 14.49 -8.31 10.71
C GLY A 73 15.25 -9.52 10.13
N GLU A 74 15.26 -9.64 8.79
CA GLU A 74 15.90 -10.76 8.07
C GLU A 74 17.43 -10.84 8.27
N TYR A 75 18.08 -9.70 8.54
CA TYR A 75 19.53 -9.61 8.76
C TYR A 75 19.92 -10.02 10.19
N ASN A 76 19.10 -9.69 11.19
CA ASN A 76 19.34 -10.01 12.59
C ASN A 76 18.89 -11.43 12.98
N THR A 77 19.36 -12.45 12.26
CA THR A 77 19.03 -13.86 12.54
C THR A 77 20.28 -14.68 12.84
N GLU A 78 20.15 -15.80 13.56
CA GLU A 78 21.27 -16.72 13.80
C GLU A 78 21.88 -17.21 12.47
N ALA A 79 21.05 -17.39 11.43
CA ALA A 79 21.48 -17.82 10.10
C ALA A 79 22.40 -16.80 9.40
N CYS A 80 22.15 -15.51 9.63
CA CYS A 80 22.99 -14.39 9.19
C CYS A 80 24.08 -14.00 10.20
N GLY A 81 24.20 -14.76 11.30
CA GLY A 81 25.17 -14.48 12.36
C GLY A 81 24.86 -13.23 13.18
N PHE A 82 23.58 -12.86 13.30
CA PHE A 82 23.11 -11.60 13.88
C PHE A 82 23.75 -10.42 13.16
N ASP A 83 23.41 -10.31 11.88
CA ASP A 83 23.94 -9.33 10.96
C ASP A 83 25.48 -9.32 10.88
N GLY A 84 26.05 -10.50 10.65
CA GLY A 84 27.51 -10.67 10.62
C GLY A 84 28.24 -10.38 11.94
N GLY A 85 27.48 -10.21 13.03
CA GLY A 85 27.97 -9.91 14.37
C GLY A 85 27.64 -8.49 14.83
N ASP A 86 27.10 -7.63 13.95
CA ASP A 86 26.86 -6.23 14.27
C ASP A 86 25.68 -6.04 15.24
N CYS A 87 24.75 -7.00 15.28
CA CYS A 87 23.62 -6.99 16.22
C CYS A 87 23.87 -7.72 17.55
N ILE A 88 25.09 -8.18 17.85
CA ILE A 88 25.35 -8.94 19.09
C ILE A 88 25.07 -8.09 20.34
N GLU A 89 25.59 -6.87 20.41
CA GLU A 89 25.39 -6.00 21.58
C GLU A 89 23.91 -5.62 21.77
N PHE A 90 23.21 -5.37 20.66
CA PHE A 90 21.77 -5.12 20.65
C PHE A 90 20.99 -6.31 21.21
N ASN A 91 21.23 -7.52 20.72
CA ASN A 91 20.53 -8.73 21.15
C ASN A 91 20.84 -9.12 22.61
N GLU A 92 22.03 -8.76 23.11
CA GLU A 92 22.36 -8.90 24.54
C GLU A 92 21.57 -7.94 25.42
N LYS A 93 21.34 -6.70 24.94
CA LYS A 93 20.60 -5.65 25.65
C LYS A 93 19.08 -5.87 25.59
N TYR A 94 18.55 -6.21 24.43
CA TYR A 94 17.12 -6.36 24.14
C TYR A 94 16.83 -7.78 23.61
N PRO A 95 16.93 -8.80 24.47
CA PRO A 95 16.71 -10.18 24.03
C PRO A 95 15.28 -10.36 23.54
N ASN A 96 15.13 -10.87 22.32
CA ASN A 96 13.86 -11.10 21.61
C ASN A 96 13.15 -9.83 21.11
N CYS A 97 13.81 -8.67 21.09
CA CYS A 97 13.30 -7.52 20.34
C CYS A 97 13.40 -7.79 18.83
N SER A 98 12.30 -7.59 18.11
CA SER A 98 12.20 -7.86 16.66
C SER A 98 12.26 -6.60 15.78
N ALA A 99 12.54 -5.44 16.37
CA ALA A 99 12.60 -4.15 15.67
C ALA A 99 13.38 -4.24 14.35
N PHE A 100 12.78 -3.75 13.27
CA PHE A 100 13.40 -3.78 11.95
C PHE A 100 14.50 -2.72 11.83
N ILE A 101 14.24 -1.50 12.29
CA ILE A 101 15.20 -0.39 12.30
C ILE A 101 15.77 -0.23 13.71
N VAL A 102 16.80 -1.00 14.04
CA VAL A 102 17.37 -1.01 15.39
C VAL A 102 17.86 0.37 15.87
N ASP A 103 18.22 1.26 14.94
CA ASP A 103 18.63 2.63 15.26
C ASP A 103 17.52 3.48 15.89
N ASN A 104 16.24 3.12 15.70
CA ASN A 104 15.10 3.76 16.35
C ASN A 104 15.01 3.39 17.84
N ILE A 105 15.55 2.24 18.26
CA ILE A 105 15.48 1.82 19.67
C ILE A 105 16.28 2.74 20.59
N GLY A 106 15.58 3.57 21.35
CA GLY A 106 16.19 4.49 22.30
C GLY A 106 16.78 5.75 21.64
N ASP A 107 16.18 6.21 20.55
CA ASP A 107 16.65 7.35 19.76
C ASP A 107 16.18 8.73 20.28
N GLY A 108 15.26 8.73 21.25
CA GLY A 108 14.68 9.90 21.91
C GLY A 108 13.25 10.23 21.48
N GLU A 109 12.73 9.59 20.43
CA GLU A 109 11.31 9.62 20.05
C GLU A 109 10.63 8.33 20.58
N CYS A 110 9.31 8.30 20.66
CA CYS A 110 8.59 7.09 21.08
C CYS A 110 8.04 6.36 19.86
N ASP A 111 8.79 5.41 19.32
CA ASP A 111 8.37 4.57 18.19
C ASP A 111 7.36 3.50 18.64
N GLY A 112 6.21 3.42 17.95
CA GLY A 112 5.11 2.49 18.26
C GLY A 112 5.32 1.03 17.83
N GLU A 113 4.21 0.28 17.74
CA GLU A 113 4.14 -1.11 17.28
C GLU A 113 5.28 -2.04 17.78
N GLU A 114 6.18 -2.45 16.88
CA GLU A 114 7.24 -3.43 17.13
C GLU A 114 8.38 -2.88 18.00
N TYR A 115 8.50 -1.56 18.10
CA TYR A 115 9.49 -0.85 18.92
C TYR A 115 8.97 -0.68 20.35
N ASN A 116 7.69 -0.33 20.52
CA ASN A 116 7.05 -0.15 21.82
C ASN A 116 6.62 -1.47 22.51
N THR A 117 7.54 -2.42 22.66
CA THR A 117 7.26 -3.70 23.33
C THR A 117 8.13 -3.91 24.58
N GLU A 118 7.66 -4.72 25.54
CA GLU A 118 8.48 -5.07 26.71
C GLU A 118 9.83 -5.71 26.31
N ALA A 119 9.85 -6.49 25.21
CA ALA A 119 11.07 -7.11 24.68
C ALA A 119 12.10 -6.09 24.17
N CYS A 120 11.61 -4.99 23.60
CA CYS A 120 12.42 -3.85 23.15
C CYS A 120 12.61 -2.79 24.25
N GLY A 121 12.12 -3.05 25.47
CA GLY A 121 12.24 -2.14 26.60
C GLY A 121 11.36 -0.89 26.47
N PHE A 122 10.24 -0.99 25.75
CA PHE A 122 9.37 0.13 25.38
C PHE A 122 10.16 1.19 24.63
N ASP A 123 10.61 0.81 23.45
CA ASP A 123 11.46 1.61 22.58
C ASP A 123 12.73 2.13 23.29
N GLY A 124 13.48 1.20 23.87
CA GLY A 124 14.68 1.53 24.62
C GLY A 124 14.47 2.39 25.88
N GLY A 125 13.21 2.63 26.25
CA GLY A 125 12.77 3.45 27.37
C GLY A 125 12.03 4.72 26.97
N ASP A 126 12.03 5.10 25.69
CA ASP A 126 11.50 6.38 25.24
C ASP A 126 9.96 6.41 25.32
N CYS A 127 9.30 5.26 25.16
CA CYS A 127 7.85 5.12 25.35
C CYS A 127 7.39 4.91 26.81
N THR A 128 8.27 5.04 27.81
CA THR A 128 7.89 4.75 29.21
C THR A 128 6.79 5.70 29.71
N GLU A 129 6.91 7.00 29.47
CA GLU A 129 5.91 7.99 29.92
C GLU A 129 4.57 7.79 29.20
N PHE A 130 4.62 7.53 27.89
CA PHE A 130 3.46 7.21 27.07
C PHE A 130 2.70 6.00 27.63
N ASN A 131 3.38 4.87 27.85
CA ASN A 131 2.76 3.65 28.37
C ASN A 131 2.28 3.77 29.82
N GLU A 132 2.88 4.63 30.64
CA GLU A 132 2.36 4.93 31.98
C GLU A 132 1.03 5.69 31.92
N LYS A 133 0.87 6.57 30.93
CA LYS A 133 -0.32 7.40 30.74
C LYS A 133 -1.43 6.65 30.00
N TYR A 134 -1.08 5.86 28.99
CA TYR A 134 -1.99 5.14 28.09
C TYR A 134 -1.58 3.66 27.94
N PRO A 135 -1.66 2.86 29.02
CA PRO A 135 -1.12 1.50 29.05
C PRO A 135 -1.80 0.51 28.09
N ASP A 136 -3.00 0.84 27.61
CA ASP A 136 -3.80 0.00 26.71
C ASP A 136 -3.96 0.65 25.31
N CYS A 137 -3.24 1.75 25.02
CA CYS A 137 -3.26 2.42 23.73
C CYS A 137 -2.22 1.79 22.80
N ASP A 138 -2.69 1.31 21.64
CA ASP A 138 -1.88 0.62 20.63
C ASP A 138 -2.00 1.43 19.33
N VAL A 139 -0.94 2.17 19.02
CA VAL A 139 -0.85 3.11 17.89
C VAL A 139 0.57 3.07 17.30
N ASP A 140 0.66 3.41 16.01
CA ASP A 140 1.90 3.33 15.25
C ASP A 140 2.86 4.49 15.60
N ASP A 141 2.30 5.67 15.80
CA ASP A 141 3.04 6.90 16.13
C ASP A 141 2.51 7.53 17.43
N PRO A 142 2.98 7.08 18.61
CA PRO A 142 2.60 7.65 19.90
C PRO A 142 2.71 9.17 20.04
N ASP A 143 3.51 9.85 19.23
CA ASP A 143 3.67 11.31 19.29
C ASP A 143 2.45 12.08 18.77
N TRP A 144 1.57 11.42 18.02
CA TRP A 144 0.31 12.00 17.58
C TRP A 144 -0.69 12.13 18.74
N ILE A 145 -0.51 11.33 19.80
CA ILE A 145 -1.42 11.37 20.96
C ILE A 145 -1.29 12.69 21.73
N GLY A 146 -2.29 13.55 21.55
CA GLY A 146 -2.35 14.84 22.22
C GLY A 146 -1.52 15.93 21.55
N ASP A 147 -1.33 15.86 20.23
CA ASP A 147 -0.53 16.80 19.44
C ASP A 147 -1.25 18.13 19.13
N GLY A 148 -2.55 18.22 19.44
CA GLY A 148 -3.44 19.34 19.20
C GLY A 148 -4.32 19.22 17.96
N GLN A 149 -4.20 18.14 17.19
CA GLN A 149 -5.09 17.70 16.12
C GLN A 149 -5.95 16.55 16.64
N CYS A 150 -7.08 16.25 15.99
CA CYS A 150 -7.89 15.10 16.36
C CYS A 150 -7.59 13.97 15.38
N ASP A 151 -6.71 13.07 15.78
CA ASP A 151 -6.34 11.87 15.04
C ASP A 151 -7.37 10.76 15.27
N GLY A 152 -7.94 10.26 14.18
CA GLY A 152 -9.04 9.30 14.19
C GLY A 152 -8.60 7.85 14.40
N GLY A 153 -9.44 6.92 13.94
CA GLY A 153 -9.14 5.49 13.91
C GLY A 153 -8.60 4.94 15.25
N PRO A 154 -7.37 4.38 15.29
CA PRO A 154 -6.80 3.79 16.50
C PRO A 154 -6.45 4.82 17.59
N TYR A 155 -6.22 6.09 17.22
CA TYR A 155 -5.88 7.18 18.12
C TYR A 155 -7.11 7.70 18.89
N ASN A 156 -8.27 7.78 18.21
CA ASN A 156 -9.53 8.23 18.80
C ASN A 156 -10.28 7.11 19.56
N THR A 157 -9.65 6.54 20.57
CA THR A 157 -10.24 5.49 21.43
C THR A 157 -10.18 5.84 22.91
N GLU A 158 -11.06 5.25 23.73
CA GLU A 158 -11.01 5.47 25.19
C GLU A 158 -9.65 5.08 25.79
N ALA A 159 -9.01 4.04 25.27
CA ALA A 159 -7.69 3.57 25.72
C ALA A 159 -6.57 4.60 25.47
N CYS A 160 -6.68 5.33 24.36
CA CYS A 160 -5.80 6.42 23.97
C CYS A 160 -6.27 7.79 24.50
N GLY A 161 -7.33 7.82 25.32
CA GLY A 161 -7.88 9.04 25.89
C GLY A 161 -8.62 9.94 24.89
N PHE A 162 -9.10 9.37 23.78
CA PHE A 162 -9.63 10.08 22.61
C PHE A 162 -8.58 11.04 22.07
N ASP A 163 -7.50 10.44 21.59
CA ASP A 163 -6.33 11.14 21.10
C ASP A 163 -5.78 12.16 22.11
N GLY A 164 -5.49 11.67 23.33
CA GLY A 164 -5.02 12.51 24.42
C GLY A 164 -5.97 13.64 24.87
N GLY A 165 -7.21 13.61 24.39
CA GLY A 165 -8.25 14.58 24.65
C GLY A 165 -8.56 15.52 23.49
N ASP A 166 -7.80 15.45 22.39
CA ASP A 166 -7.97 16.37 21.26
C ASP A 166 -9.22 16.04 20.44
N CYS A 167 -9.67 14.78 20.44
CA CYS A 167 -10.93 14.36 19.82
C CYS A 167 -12.19 14.52 20.68
N ILE A 168 -12.11 15.14 21.87
CA ILE A 168 -13.30 15.29 22.75
C ILE A 168 -14.41 16.11 22.08
N GLU A 169 -14.08 17.25 21.48
CA GLU A 169 -15.09 18.11 20.84
C GLU A 169 -15.72 17.43 19.62
N PHE A 170 -14.92 16.70 18.85
CA PHE A 170 -15.38 15.91 17.71
C PHE A 170 -16.38 14.82 18.17
N ASN A 171 -16.01 14.01 19.17
CA ASN A 171 -16.85 12.95 19.71
C ASN A 171 -18.12 13.47 20.41
N GLU A 172 -18.11 14.68 20.99
CA GLU A 172 -19.33 15.29 21.51
C GLU A 172 -20.32 15.66 20.38
N LYS A 173 -19.79 16.07 19.23
CA LYS A 173 -20.58 16.47 18.06
C LYS A 173 -21.06 15.26 17.26
N TYR A 174 -20.21 14.24 17.12
CA TYR A 174 -20.42 13.03 16.31
C TYR A 174 -20.07 11.76 17.10
N PRO A 175 -20.86 11.39 18.14
CA PRO A 175 -20.49 10.35 19.10
C PRO A 175 -20.37 8.93 18.53
N ASP A 176 -21.01 8.68 17.39
CA ASP A 176 -21.04 7.38 16.73
C ASP A 176 -20.32 7.41 15.35
N CYS A 177 -19.58 8.49 15.05
CA CYS A 177 -18.81 8.65 13.83
C CYS A 177 -17.38 8.15 14.04
N TYR A 178 -17.01 7.11 13.30
CA TYR A 178 -15.67 6.54 13.33
C TYR A 178 -15.04 6.79 11.95
N VAL A 179 -14.01 7.61 11.91
CA VAL A 179 -13.26 7.96 10.70
C VAL A 179 -11.79 8.07 11.05
N ASP A 180 -10.92 7.87 10.06
CA ASP A 180 -9.47 7.97 10.24
C ASP A 180 -9.00 9.43 10.33
N ASP A 181 -9.63 10.33 9.56
CA ASP A 181 -9.30 11.77 9.52
C ASP A 181 -10.49 12.66 9.94
N PRO A 182 -10.78 12.82 11.24
CA PRO A 182 -11.88 13.64 11.75
C PRO A 182 -11.97 15.08 11.19
N ASP A 183 -10.85 15.66 10.78
CA ASP A 183 -10.76 17.00 10.19
C ASP A 183 -11.47 17.14 8.83
N TRP A 184 -11.75 16.03 8.13
CA TRP A 184 -12.51 16.06 6.88
C TRP A 184 -14.02 16.26 7.14
N ILE A 185 -14.50 15.92 8.35
CA ILE A 185 -15.92 16.08 8.68
C ILE A 185 -16.32 17.56 8.79
N GLY A 186 -17.10 18.02 7.81
CA GLY A 186 -17.60 19.39 7.80
C GLY A 186 -16.58 20.42 7.30
N ASP A 187 -15.64 20.01 6.45
CA ASP A 187 -14.56 20.84 5.92
C ASP A 187 -14.98 21.72 4.72
N GLY A 188 -16.20 21.52 4.21
CA GLY A 188 -16.80 22.21 3.08
C GLY A 188 -16.77 21.41 1.77
N GLU A 189 -16.08 20.27 1.74
CA GLU A 189 -16.12 19.28 0.68
C GLU A 189 -17.09 18.15 1.04
N CYS A 190 -17.48 17.33 0.06
CA CYS A 190 -18.34 16.17 0.36
C CYS A 190 -17.49 14.93 0.14
N ASP A 191 -16.95 14.45 1.24
CA ASP A 191 -16.05 13.31 1.36
C ASP A 191 -16.88 12.03 1.45
N LYS A 192 -16.90 11.33 0.32
CA LYS A 192 -17.62 10.06 0.17
C LYS A 192 -16.68 8.85 0.29
N TRP A 193 -15.39 9.06 0.50
CA TRP A 193 -14.42 7.98 0.62
C TRP A 193 -14.57 7.28 1.97
N GLY A 194 -15.29 6.15 1.99
CA GLY A 194 -15.43 5.33 3.20
C GLY A 194 -16.52 5.84 4.14
N GLU A 195 -16.18 6.02 5.42
CA GLU A 195 -17.15 6.12 6.53
C GLU A 195 -17.67 7.55 6.82
N TYR A 196 -17.23 8.57 6.06
CA TYR A 196 -17.49 9.99 6.31
C TYR A 196 -18.91 10.46 5.95
N ASN A 197 -19.47 10.02 4.81
CA ASN A 197 -20.82 10.37 4.39
C ASN A 197 -21.89 9.43 4.95
N THR A 198 -21.94 9.28 6.27
CA THR A 198 -22.90 8.44 7.01
C THR A 198 -23.83 9.27 7.89
N GLU A 199 -24.96 8.71 8.33
CA GLU A 199 -25.88 9.44 9.23
C GLU A 199 -25.19 9.79 10.55
N GLU A 200 -24.36 8.87 11.05
CA GLU A 200 -23.57 8.98 12.28
C GLU A 200 -22.56 10.14 12.22
N CYS A 201 -21.94 10.35 11.05
CA CYS A 201 -21.05 11.48 10.76
C CYS A 201 -21.78 12.73 10.26
N GLY A 202 -23.13 12.73 10.30
CA GLY A 202 -23.95 13.87 9.89
C GLY A 202 -23.95 14.14 8.38
N PHE A 203 -23.68 13.12 7.57
CA PHE A 203 -23.44 13.20 6.12
C PHE A 203 -22.29 14.16 5.83
N ASP A 204 -21.12 13.79 6.34
CA ASP A 204 -19.90 14.58 6.28
C ASP A 204 -20.11 15.99 6.85
N GLY A 205 -20.59 16.05 8.10
CA GLY A 205 -20.91 17.30 8.77
C GLY A 205 -21.99 18.16 8.09
N GLY A 206 -22.68 17.61 7.09
CA GLY A 206 -23.71 18.24 6.29
C GLY A 206 -23.25 18.67 4.90
N ASP A 207 -21.98 18.52 4.58
CA ASP A 207 -21.43 18.99 3.31
C ASP A 207 -21.85 18.10 2.12
N CYS A 208 -22.23 16.85 2.41
CA CYS A 208 -22.87 15.96 1.43
C CYS A 208 -24.38 16.13 1.27
N ALA A 209 -25.02 17.11 1.92
CA ALA A 209 -26.49 17.24 1.88
C ALA A 209 -27.05 17.46 0.46
N GLU A 210 -26.43 18.32 -0.36
CA GLU A 210 -26.88 18.56 -1.75
C GLU A 210 -26.71 17.31 -2.61
N PHE A 211 -25.59 16.59 -2.42
CA PHE A 211 -25.31 15.35 -3.12
C PHE A 211 -26.38 14.30 -2.78
N ASN A 212 -26.62 14.06 -1.50
CA ASN A 212 -27.57 13.05 -1.02
C ASN A 212 -29.03 13.40 -1.37
N GLU A 213 -29.38 14.70 -1.51
CA GLU A 213 -30.69 15.10 -2.03
C GLU A 213 -30.85 14.73 -3.51
N LYS A 214 -29.80 14.94 -4.30
CA LYS A 214 -29.81 14.67 -5.74
C LYS A 214 -29.72 13.17 -6.04
N TYR A 215 -28.87 12.46 -5.32
CA TYR A 215 -28.53 11.05 -5.55
C TYR A 215 -28.61 10.23 -4.25
N PRO A 216 -29.81 10.04 -3.70
CA PRO A 216 -30.00 9.48 -2.35
C PRO A 216 -29.50 8.05 -2.17
N ASP A 217 -29.47 7.26 -3.25
CA ASP A 217 -29.07 5.85 -3.24
C ASP A 217 -27.75 5.62 -4.04
N CYS A 218 -27.04 6.70 -4.41
CA CYS A 218 -25.83 6.60 -5.23
C CYS A 218 -24.57 6.48 -4.35
N ASP A 219 -23.98 5.30 -4.42
CA ASP A 219 -22.75 4.95 -3.73
C ASP A 219 -21.59 4.94 -4.75
N VAL A 220 -20.76 5.98 -4.69
CA VAL A 220 -19.59 6.18 -5.54
C VAL A 220 -18.51 6.87 -4.73
N ASP A 221 -17.26 6.49 -4.99
CA ASP A 221 -16.09 7.01 -4.29
C ASP A 221 -15.84 8.48 -4.64
N ASP A 222 -15.80 8.82 -5.93
CA ASP A 222 -15.52 10.19 -6.38
C ASP A 222 -16.76 10.85 -7.01
N LYS A 223 -17.43 11.72 -6.24
CA LYS A 223 -18.59 12.49 -6.71
C LYS A 223 -18.29 13.40 -7.90
N TYR A 224 -17.02 13.78 -8.13
CA TYR A 224 -16.64 14.71 -9.21
C TYR A 224 -16.68 14.08 -10.59
N LEU A 225 -16.72 12.74 -10.67
CA LEU A 225 -16.92 12.03 -11.92
C LEU A 225 -18.40 12.02 -12.36
N LEU A 226 -19.34 12.12 -11.42
CA LEU A 226 -20.77 12.13 -11.75
C LEU A 226 -21.18 13.38 -12.52
N GLY A 227 -21.62 13.21 -13.76
CA GLY A 227 -22.08 14.32 -14.58
C GLY A 227 -20.94 15.23 -15.07
N ASP A 228 -19.71 14.70 -15.18
CA ASP A 228 -18.52 15.45 -15.63
C ASP A 228 -18.45 15.65 -17.16
N GLY A 229 -19.42 15.10 -17.89
CA GLY A 229 -19.53 15.09 -19.34
C GLY A 229 -18.91 13.87 -20.02
N LYS A 230 -18.40 12.89 -19.26
CA LYS A 230 -17.94 11.60 -19.75
C LYS A 230 -18.79 10.51 -19.12
N CYS A 231 -19.08 9.46 -19.87
CA CYS A 231 -19.77 8.29 -19.31
C CYS A 231 -18.77 7.36 -18.61
N HIS A 232 -18.82 7.32 -17.28
CA HIS A 232 -18.14 6.42 -16.36
C HIS A 232 -19.03 5.22 -16.03
N GLY A 233 -18.46 4.03 -16.11
CA GLY A 233 -19.18 2.76 -15.96
C GLY A 233 -19.23 2.25 -14.52
N GLY A 234 -19.60 0.98 -14.35
CA GLY A 234 -19.62 0.34 -13.03
C GLY A 234 -20.59 1.02 -12.06
N GLU A 235 -20.08 1.46 -10.91
CA GLU A 235 -20.86 2.09 -9.82
C GLU A 235 -21.48 3.43 -10.22
N TYR A 236 -20.86 4.14 -11.16
CA TYR A 236 -21.36 5.41 -11.71
C TYR A 236 -22.54 5.22 -12.66
N ASN A 237 -22.51 4.17 -13.48
CA ASN A 237 -23.55 3.90 -14.49
C ASN A 237 -24.71 3.07 -13.94
N THR A 238 -25.33 3.54 -12.86
CA THR A 238 -26.47 2.88 -12.21
C THR A 238 -27.69 3.79 -12.20
N GLU A 239 -28.91 3.23 -12.09
CA GLU A 239 -30.13 4.05 -11.97
C GLU A 239 -30.09 4.95 -10.73
N ALA A 240 -29.46 4.49 -9.64
CA ALA A 240 -29.31 5.27 -8.41
C ALA A 240 -28.44 6.52 -8.59
N CYS A 241 -27.49 6.46 -9.51
CA CYS A 241 -26.59 7.56 -9.88
C CYS A 241 -27.04 8.30 -11.16
N ASP A 242 -28.30 8.12 -11.58
CA ASP A 242 -28.87 8.67 -12.82
C ASP A 242 -28.06 8.32 -14.09
N PHE A 243 -27.42 7.14 -14.12
CA PHE A 243 -26.51 6.72 -15.18
C PHE A 243 -25.41 7.76 -15.41
N ASP A 244 -24.59 7.93 -14.37
CA ASP A 244 -23.49 8.86 -14.30
C ASP A 244 -23.91 10.34 -14.45
N GLY A 245 -24.90 10.75 -13.64
CA GLY A 245 -25.48 12.09 -13.74
C GLY A 245 -26.16 12.37 -15.09
N GLY A 246 -26.46 11.32 -15.87
CA GLY A 246 -27.04 11.36 -17.20
C GLY A 246 -26.04 11.23 -18.35
N ASP A 247 -24.74 11.21 -18.07
CA ASP A 247 -23.71 11.16 -19.11
C ASP A 247 -23.68 9.83 -19.87
N CYS A 248 -24.15 8.76 -19.25
CA CYS A 248 -24.24 7.43 -19.87
C CYS A 248 -25.53 7.15 -20.65
N ALA A 249 -26.46 8.11 -20.75
CA ALA A 249 -27.76 7.86 -21.39
C ALA A 249 -27.63 7.42 -22.88
N GLU A 250 -26.79 8.10 -23.67
CA GLU A 250 -26.59 7.74 -25.09
C GLU A 250 -25.85 6.40 -25.23
N PHE A 251 -24.84 6.18 -24.37
CA PHE A 251 -24.08 4.94 -24.34
C PHE A 251 -25.00 3.74 -24.06
N ASN A 252 -25.84 3.83 -23.03
CA ASN A 252 -26.76 2.76 -22.62
C ASN A 252 -27.85 2.49 -23.67
N GLU A 253 -28.28 3.50 -24.43
CA GLU A 253 -29.22 3.28 -25.56
C GLU A 253 -28.54 2.49 -26.69
N LYS A 254 -27.28 2.81 -26.99
CA LYS A 254 -26.54 2.22 -28.12
C LYS A 254 -25.96 0.85 -27.80
N TYR A 255 -25.46 0.65 -26.58
CA TYR A 255 -24.79 -0.57 -26.12
C TYR A 255 -25.38 -1.04 -24.77
N PRO A 256 -26.67 -1.43 -24.73
CA PRO A 256 -27.37 -1.74 -23.49
C PRO A 256 -26.80 -2.93 -22.71
N ASP A 257 -26.05 -3.81 -23.38
CA ASP A 257 -25.44 -5.00 -22.81
C ASP A 257 -23.91 -4.88 -22.64
N CYS A 258 -23.32 -3.70 -22.90
CA CYS A 258 -21.88 -3.47 -22.78
C CYS A 258 -21.50 -3.03 -21.35
N ASP A 259 -20.76 -3.88 -20.65
CA ASP A 259 -20.29 -3.65 -19.29
C ASP A 259 -18.78 -3.37 -19.26
N VAL A 260 -18.42 -2.08 -19.19
CA VAL A 260 -17.05 -1.58 -19.15
C VAL A 260 -16.93 -0.46 -18.12
N ASN A 261 -15.75 -0.29 -17.52
CA ASN A 261 -15.51 0.71 -16.47
C ASN A 261 -15.39 2.14 -17.03
N ASN A 262 -14.86 2.28 -18.25
CA ASN A 262 -14.73 3.57 -18.94
C ASN A 262 -15.47 3.54 -20.29
N PRO A 263 -16.81 3.59 -20.30
CA PRO A 263 -17.60 3.62 -21.53
C PRO A 263 -17.25 4.75 -22.50
N TYR A 264 -16.75 5.89 -22.01
CA TYR A 264 -16.33 7.00 -22.86
C TYR A 264 -15.19 6.65 -23.84
N LEU A 265 -14.51 5.51 -23.67
CA LEU A 265 -13.51 4.99 -24.61
C LEU A 265 -14.16 4.24 -25.79
N ILE A 266 -15.43 3.83 -25.69
CA ILE A 266 -16.10 3.06 -26.74
C ILE A 266 -16.43 3.97 -27.92
N GLY A 267 -15.81 3.72 -29.07
CA GLY A 267 -16.02 4.54 -30.26
C GLY A 267 -15.30 5.88 -30.20
N ASP A 268 -14.21 5.98 -29.43
CA ASP A 268 -13.39 7.19 -29.28
C ASP A 268 -12.41 7.41 -30.46
N GLY A 269 -12.33 6.46 -31.38
CA GLY A 269 -11.45 6.44 -32.54
C GLY A 269 -10.13 5.69 -32.32
N GLU A 270 -9.89 5.11 -31.14
CA GLU A 270 -8.70 4.34 -30.80
C GLU A 270 -9.04 2.91 -30.40
N CYS A 271 -8.62 1.94 -31.22
CA CYS A 271 -8.89 0.53 -30.96
C CYS A 271 -8.29 0.01 -29.63
N GLN A 272 -9.15 -0.31 -28.65
CA GLN A 272 -8.81 -0.83 -27.32
C GLN A 272 -8.48 -2.35 -27.29
N ASN A 273 -7.68 -2.83 -28.26
CA ASN A 273 -7.42 -4.27 -28.47
C ASN A 273 -6.65 -5.00 -27.35
N TYR A 274 -6.20 -4.27 -26.34
CA TYR A 274 -5.50 -4.79 -25.16
C TYR A 274 -6.44 -4.93 -23.95
N MET A 275 -7.69 -4.49 -24.08
CA MET A 275 -8.71 -4.60 -23.03
C MET A 275 -9.84 -5.52 -23.48
N ASP A 276 -9.80 -6.79 -23.04
CA ASP A 276 -10.74 -7.83 -23.48
C ASP A 276 -12.22 -7.45 -23.30
N LYS A 277 -12.55 -6.65 -22.27
CA LYS A 277 -13.93 -6.19 -22.00
C LYS A 277 -14.49 -5.25 -23.08
N TYR A 278 -13.65 -4.53 -23.80
CA TYR A 278 -14.04 -3.57 -24.83
C TYR A 278 -14.21 -4.24 -26.20
N MET A 279 -13.61 -5.44 -26.35
CA MET A 279 -13.54 -6.21 -27.59
C MET A 279 -14.67 -7.23 -27.75
N THR A 280 -15.83 -6.95 -27.17
CA THR A 280 -16.98 -7.85 -27.20
C THR A 280 -18.00 -7.44 -28.28
N ALA A 281 -18.87 -8.38 -28.66
CA ALA A 281 -19.96 -8.07 -29.58
C ALA A 281 -20.98 -7.12 -28.94
N GLU A 282 -21.18 -7.21 -27.61
CA GLU A 282 -22.06 -6.30 -26.87
C GLU A 282 -21.57 -4.85 -26.93
N CYS A 283 -20.25 -4.65 -26.91
CA CYS A 283 -19.60 -3.34 -27.03
C CYS A 283 -19.31 -2.91 -28.48
N GLY A 284 -19.77 -3.68 -29.47
CA GLY A 284 -19.58 -3.38 -30.89
C GLY A 284 -18.14 -3.50 -31.37
N TYR A 285 -17.29 -4.28 -30.67
CA TYR A 285 -15.83 -4.31 -30.87
C TYR A 285 -15.24 -2.91 -30.81
N ASP A 286 -15.32 -2.33 -29.61
CA ASP A 286 -14.89 -0.96 -29.33
C ASP A 286 -15.62 0.09 -30.18
N GLY A 287 -16.95 -0.03 -30.21
CA GLY A 287 -17.81 0.88 -30.99
C GLY A 287 -17.57 0.87 -32.50
N GLY A 288 -16.82 -0.11 -33.00
CA GLY A 288 -16.41 -0.26 -34.39
C GLY A 288 -14.96 0.13 -34.68
N ASP A 289 -14.23 0.68 -33.71
CA ASP A 289 -12.87 1.19 -33.93
C ASP A 289 -11.84 0.08 -34.18
N CYS A 290 -12.16 -1.16 -33.80
CA CYS A 290 -11.33 -2.33 -34.01
C CYS A 290 -11.75 -3.23 -35.19
N LEU A 291 -12.62 -2.75 -36.08
CA LEU A 291 -13.13 -3.53 -37.21
C LEU A 291 -12.40 -3.30 -38.55
N ASP A 292 -11.36 -2.47 -38.54
CA ASP A 292 -10.54 -2.10 -39.72
C ASP A 292 -9.25 -2.92 -39.89
#